data_AF-A0A7Z8G5E4-F1
#
_entry.id   AF-A0A7Z8G5E4-F1
#
_cell.length_a   1.000
_cell.length_b   1.000
_cell.length_c   1.000
_cell.angle_alpha   90.00
_cell.angle_beta   90.00
_cell.angle_gamma   90.00
#
_symmetry.space_group_name_H-M   'P 1'
#
loop_
_entity.id
_entity.type
_entity.pdbx_description
1 polymer ?
#
loop_
_entity_poly.entity_id
_entity_poly.type
_entity_poly.pdbx_seq_one_letter_code
_entity_poly.pdbx_strand_id
1 'polypeptide(L)'
;MGIKMFVGEVNTQTNSITSYCTNVINGMTKIQTVLSKIILEPSLQGHTYDSAKNYFKTAYLPATRGFILVCETAIRANQKLITDYKSKVDVNDLQEDVLMSQISRLDSMSTALDSIAIPKVFTQNIIDNLQEAKGKTAKKLTQLR
;
A
#
# COMPACT_ATOMS: atom_id res chain seq x y z
N MET A 1 -13.78 -1.82 -15.60
CA MET A 1 -12.57 -2.36 -14.96
C MET A 1 -12.76 -2.17 -13.46
N GLY A 2 -12.96 -3.26 -12.70
CA GLY A 2 -13.16 -3.21 -11.25
C GLY A 2 -11.85 -3.21 -10.46
N ILE A 3 -11.95 -2.91 -9.15
CA ILE A 3 -10.81 -2.92 -8.22
C ILE A 3 -10.29 -4.35 -8.03
N LYS A 4 -8.96 -4.51 -8.07
CA LYS A 4 -8.26 -5.76 -7.78
C LYS A 4 -7.15 -5.50 -6.78
N MET A 5 -7.20 -6.21 -5.66
CA MET A 5 -6.18 -6.14 -4.62
C MET A 5 -5.57 -7.52 -4.39
N PHE A 6 -4.28 -7.64 -4.68
CA PHE A 6 -3.47 -8.84 -4.45
C PHE A 6 -2.47 -8.55 -3.32
N VAL A 7 -2.76 -9.06 -2.14
CA VAL A 7 -1.99 -8.85 -0.91
C VAL A 7 -0.54 -9.31 -1.10
N GLY A 8 -0.33 -10.46 -1.73
CA GLY A 8 1.02 -10.99 -2.00
C GLY A 8 1.86 -10.09 -2.92
N GLU A 9 1.25 -9.56 -3.97
CA GLU A 9 1.92 -8.65 -4.91
C GLU A 9 2.27 -7.31 -4.24
N VAL A 10 1.32 -6.72 -3.50
CA VAL A 10 1.54 -5.45 -2.79
C VAL A 10 2.61 -5.60 -1.71
N ASN A 11 2.68 -6.74 -1.01
CA ASN A 11 3.77 -7.02 -0.07
C ASN A 11 5.13 -7.06 -0.78
N THR A 12 5.20 -7.76 -1.92
CA THR A 12 6.43 -7.85 -2.74
C THR A 12 6.88 -6.46 -3.18
N GLN A 13 5.96 -5.65 -3.72
CA GLN A 13 6.24 -4.27 -4.14
C GLN A 13 6.69 -3.39 -2.96
N THR A 14 6.02 -3.51 -1.80
CA THR A 14 6.39 -2.79 -0.57
C THR A 14 7.81 -3.12 -0.12
N ASN A 15 8.19 -4.40 -0.18
CA ASN A 15 9.55 -4.85 0.17
C ASN A 15 10.59 -4.32 -0.82
N SER A 16 10.31 -4.35 -2.12
CA SER A 16 11.18 -3.79 -3.16
C SER A 16 11.41 -2.28 -2.95
N ILE A 17 10.34 -1.53 -2.70
CA ILE A 17 10.42 -0.08 -2.41
C ILE A 17 11.23 0.16 -1.14
N THR A 18 11.02 -0.65 -0.10
CA THR A 18 11.75 -0.52 1.17
C THR A 18 13.25 -0.75 0.99
N SER A 19 13.63 -1.80 0.24
CA SER A 19 15.03 -2.09 -0.05
C SER A 19 15.68 -0.96 -0.85
N TYR A 20 15.02 -0.49 -1.92
CA TYR A 20 15.51 0.61 -2.73
C TYR A 20 15.69 1.90 -1.91
N CYS A 21 14.67 2.31 -1.17
CA CYS A 21 14.68 3.51 -0.34
C CYS A 21 15.77 3.43 0.75
N THR A 22 15.97 2.25 1.36
CA THR A 22 17.04 2.04 2.34
C THR A 22 18.42 2.24 1.72
N ASN A 23 18.64 1.74 0.50
CA ASN A 23 19.89 1.96 -0.22
C ASN A 23 20.14 3.44 -0.53
N VAL A 24 19.10 4.17 -0.96
CA VAL A 24 19.19 5.61 -1.21
C VAL A 24 19.51 6.36 0.08
N ILE A 25 18.81 6.07 1.19
CA ILE A 25 19.07 6.69 2.49
C ILE A 25 20.53 6.47 2.91
N ASN A 26 21.02 5.24 2.83
CA ASN A 26 22.41 4.91 3.17
C ASN A 26 23.42 5.66 2.29
N GLY A 27 23.16 5.74 0.97
CA GLY A 27 23.99 6.49 0.04
C GLY A 27 24.03 7.99 0.36
N MET A 28 22.86 8.59 0.59
CA MET A 28 22.74 10.02 0.92
C MET A 28 23.40 10.37 2.25
N THR A 29 23.27 9.52 3.27
CA THR A 29 23.96 9.69 4.56
C THR A 29 25.49 9.63 4.42
N LYS A 30 26.01 8.74 3.56
CA LYS A 30 27.45 8.71 3.24
C LYS A 30 27.89 9.98 2.54
N ILE A 31 27.12 10.46 1.56
CA ILE A 31 27.39 11.73 0.86
C ILE A 31 27.41 12.89 1.86
N GLN A 32 26.42 12.99 2.75
CA GLN A 32 26.39 14.02 3.81
C GLN A 32 27.64 14.00 4.68
N THR A 33 28.11 12.80 5.04
CA THR A 33 29.32 12.62 5.85
C THR A 33 30.55 13.15 5.12
N VAL A 34 30.73 12.78 3.84
CA VAL A 34 31.86 13.24 3.02
C VAL A 34 31.81 14.75 2.81
N LEU A 35 30.64 15.30 2.46
CA LEU A 35 30.46 16.74 2.28
C LEU A 35 30.77 17.52 3.56
N SER A 36 30.33 17.00 4.72
CA SER A 36 30.61 17.64 6.00
C SER A 36 32.12 17.69 6.29
N LYS A 37 32.86 16.62 5.95
CA LYS A 37 34.33 16.63 6.06
C LYS A 37 34.96 17.67 5.14
N ILE A 38 34.54 17.75 3.88
CA ILE A 38 35.05 18.75 2.92
C ILE A 38 34.78 20.18 3.41
N ILE A 39 33.57 20.44 3.91
CA ILE A 39 33.17 21.77 4.41
C ILE A 39 34.03 22.19 5.60
N LEU A 40 34.34 21.26 6.50
CA LEU A 40 35.09 21.52 7.73
C LEU A 40 36.62 21.46 7.57
N GLU A 41 37.13 20.97 6.44
CA GLU A 41 38.57 20.78 6.21
C GLU A 41 39.30 22.15 6.14
N PRO A 42 40.15 22.49 7.13
CA PRO A 42 40.76 23.81 7.22
C PRO A 42 41.85 24.05 6.15
N SER A 43 42.45 23.01 5.58
CA SER A 43 43.49 23.16 4.54
C SER A 43 42.93 23.60 3.17
N LEU A 44 41.65 23.39 2.91
CA LEU A 44 40.99 23.81 1.68
C LEU A 44 40.58 25.29 1.77
N GLN A 45 41.44 26.19 1.30
CA GLN A 45 41.31 27.65 1.47
C GLN A 45 41.38 28.41 0.15
N GLY A 46 40.86 29.63 0.13
CA GLY A 46 40.83 30.51 -1.03
C GLY A 46 39.48 30.47 -1.75
N HIS A 47 39.23 31.47 -2.61
CA HIS A 47 37.89 31.73 -3.16
C HIS A 47 37.23 30.52 -3.84
N THR A 48 37.99 29.70 -4.57
CA THR A 48 37.45 28.49 -5.20
C THR A 48 36.91 27.51 -4.16
N TYR A 49 37.70 27.19 -3.14
CA TYR A 49 37.27 26.28 -2.08
C TYR A 49 36.15 26.86 -1.23
N ASP A 50 36.20 28.16 -0.91
CA ASP A 50 35.13 28.83 -0.15
C ASP A 50 33.79 28.76 -0.90
N SER A 51 33.80 29.01 -2.21
CA SER A 51 32.61 28.91 -3.05
C SER A 51 32.06 27.48 -3.12
N ALA A 52 32.93 26.47 -3.25
CA ALA A 52 32.55 25.07 -3.27
C ALA A 52 31.97 24.60 -1.92
N LYS A 53 32.62 24.95 -0.81
CA LYS A 53 32.13 24.67 0.55
C LYS A 53 30.76 25.30 0.77
N ASN A 54 30.58 26.55 0.35
CA ASN A 54 29.28 27.23 0.44
C ASN A 54 28.23 26.48 -0.39
N TYR A 55 28.53 26.11 -1.64
CA TYR A 55 27.61 25.35 -2.49
C TYR A 55 27.22 24.00 -1.88
N PHE A 56 28.18 23.24 -1.35
CA PHE A 56 27.90 21.98 -0.67
C PHE A 56 27.02 22.17 0.56
N LYS A 57 27.25 23.25 1.31
CA LYS A 57 26.47 23.58 2.50
C LYS A 57 25.04 24.02 2.17
N THR A 58 24.84 24.86 1.16
CA THR A 58 23.56 25.52 0.88
C THR A 58 22.69 24.79 -0.13
N ALA A 59 23.29 24.00 -1.04
CA ALA A 59 22.54 23.27 -2.07
C ALA A 59 22.59 21.75 -1.84
N TYR A 60 23.79 21.18 -1.77
CA TYR A 60 23.96 19.72 -1.82
C TYR A 60 23.52 19.02 -0.52
N LEU A 61 23.89 19.55 0.65
CA LEU A 61 23.44 19.00 1.94
C LEU A 61 21.90 19.02 2.05
N PRO A 62 21.18 20.13 1.78
CA PRO A 62 19.72 20.11 1.73
C PRO A 62 19.14 19.11 0.72
N ALA A 63 19.72 19.00 -0.49
CA ALA A 63 19.25 18.05 -1.49
C ALA A 63 19.31 16.59 -0.99
N THR A 64 20.42 16.18 -0.37
CA THR A 64 20.55 14.83 0.22
C THR A 64 19.49 14.56 1.30
N ARG A 65 19.16 15.57 2.13
CA ARG A 65 18.07 15.46 3.13
C ARG A 65 16.70 15.28 2.46
N GLY A 66 16.47 15.98 1.35
CA GLY A 66 15.25 15.82 0.55
C GLY A 66 15.08 14.38 0.04
N PHE A 67 16.13 13.78 -0.52
CA PHE A 67 16.09 12.38 -0.95
C PHE A 67 15.79 11.41 0.20
N ILE A 68 16.42 11.61 1.36
CA ILE A 68 16.15 10.81 2.57
C ILE A 68 14.68 10.93 2.97
N LEU A 69 14.15 12.15 3.05
CA LEU A 69 12.76 12.41 3.44
C LEU A 69 11.75 11.74 2.50
N VAL A 70 11.99 11.81 1.19
CA VAL A 70 11.14 11.15 0.19
C VAL A 70 11.15 9.64 0.40
N CYS A 71 12.33 9.04 0.62
CA CYS A 71 12.47 7.60 0.84
C CYS A 71 11.78 7.13 2.12
N GLU A 72 11.96 7.83 3.24
CA GLU A 72 11.28 7.53 4.49
C GLU A 72 9.75 7.63 4.35
N THR A 73 9.28 8.63 3.63
CA THR A 73 7.85 8.84 3.39
C THR A 73 7.28 7.75 2.49
N ALA A 74 8.00 7.35 1.44
CA ALA A 74 7.61 6.24 0.57
C ALA A 74 7.51 4.92 1.35
N ILE A 75 8.48 4.61 2.21
CA ILE A 75 8.43 3.41 3.07
C ILE A 75 7.18 3.43 3.95
N ARG A 76 6.94 4.53 4.68
CA ARG A 76 5.78 4.67 5.57
C ARG A 76 4.47 4.56 4.81
N ALA A 77 4.36 5.19 3.65
CA ALA A 77 3.15 5.19 2.84
C ALA A 77 2.79 3.78 2.33
N ASN A 78 3.79 3.01 1.86
CA ASN A 78 3.56 1.64 1.37
C ASN A 78 3.19 0.68 2.51
N GLN A 79 3.86 0.79 3.67
CA GLN A 79 3.48 0.03 4.86
C GLN A 79 2.06 0.36 5.33
N LYS A 80 1.69 1.64 5.27
CA LYS A 80 0.35 2.10 5.61
C LYS A 80 -0.70 1.54 4.65
N LEU A 81 -0.44 1.53 3.34
CA LEU A 81 -1.35 1.00 2.33
C LEU A 81 -1.78 -0.44 2.67
N ILE A 82 -0.82 -1.32 2.91
CA ILE A 82 -1.14 -2.73 3.20
C ILE A 82 -1.79 -2.93 4.58
N THR A 83 -1.39 -2.14 5.57
CA THR A 83 -1.96 -2.20 6.93
C THR A 83 -3.40 -1.71 6.94
N ASP A 84 -3.68 -0.60 6.26
CA ASP A 84 -5.03 -0.05 6.13
C ASP A 84 -5.94 -1.03 5.38
N TYR A 85 -5.47 -1.65 4.29
CA TYR A 85 -6.24 -2.67 3.60
C TYR A 85 -6.61 -3.85 4.51
N LYS A 86 -5.60 -4.46 5.18
CA LYS A 86 -5.81 -5.62 6.07
C LYS A 86 -6.74 -5.33 7.25
N SER A 87 -6.72 -4.09 7.76
CA SER A 87 -7.52 -3.70 8.92
C SER A 87 -8.93 -3.24 8.57
N LYS A 88 -9.12 -2.58 7.42
CA LYS A 88 -10.40 -1.95 7.04
C LYS A 88 -11.19 -2.74 6.02
N VAL A 89 -10.53 -3.58 5.22
CA VAL A 89 -11.12 -4.27 4.07
C VAL A 89 -11.14 -5.78 4.32
N ASP A 90 -10.02 -6.47 4.11
CA ASP A 90 -9.89 -7.92 4.31
C ASP A 90 -8.40 -8.31 4.37
N VAL A 91 -8.09 -9.45 4.99
CA VAL A 91 -6.72 -9.99 5.00
C VAL A 91 -6.37 -10.73 3.71
N ASN A 92 -7.38 -11.08 2.90
CA ASN A 92 -7.25 -11.86 1.67
C ASN A 92 -7.28 -10.96 0.42
N ASP A 93 -6.94 -11.57 -0.70
CA ASP A 93 -7.09 -10.97 -2.02
C ASP A 93 -8.58 -10.78 -2.35
N LEU A 94 -8.93 -9.61 -2.87
CA LEU A 94 -10.28 -9.30 -3.30
C LEU A 94 -10.29 -8.72 -4.70
N GLN A 95 -11.32 -9.10 -5.45
CA GLN A 95 -11.58 -8.58 -6.79
C GLN A 95 -13.06 -8.21 -6.86
N GLU A 96 -13.33 -6.96 -7.21
CA GLU A 96 -14.68 -6.40 -7.28
C GLU A 96 -15.59 -7.24 -8.19
N ASP A 97 -15.11 -7.60 -9.38
CA ASP A 97 -15.90 -8.39 -10.35
C ASP A 97 -16.25 -9.78 -9.79
N VAL A 98 -15.36 -10.39 -9.00
CA VAL A 98 -15.60 -11.68 -8.34
C VAL A 98 -16.65 -11.53 -7.24
N LEU A 99 -16.56 -10.48 -6.41
CA LEU A 99 -17.53 -10.21 -5.35
C LEU A 99 -18.93 -9.93 -5.93
N MET A 100 -19.02 -9.15 -7.00
CA MET A 100 -20.29 -8.90 -7.69
C MET A 100 -20.89 -10.18 -8.29
N SER A 101 -20.06 -11.02 -8.92
CA SER A 101 -20.51 -12.31 -9.45
C SER A 101 -21.02 -13.25 -8.34
N GLN A 102 -20.34 -13.28 -7.18
CA GLN A 102 -20.77 -14.04 -6.02
C GLN A 102 -22.13 -13.55 -5.49
N ILE A 103 -22.34 -12.23 -5.38
CA ILE A 103 -23.63 -11.66 -4.96
C ILE A 103 -24.74 -12.07 -5.92
N SER A 104 -24.53 -11.91 -7.24
CA SER A 104 -25.51 -12.30 -8.25
C SER A 104 -25.86 -13.78 -8.20
N ARG A 105 -24.87 -14.65 -7.95
CA ARG A 105 -25.07 -16.09 -7.82
C ARG A 105 -25.86 -16.43 -6.55
N LEU A 106 -25.54 -15.82 -5.41
CA LEU A 106 -26.27 -16.01 -4.16
C LEU A 106 -27.75 -15.59 -4.30
N ASP A 107 -28.00 -14.47 -4.98
CA ASP A 107 -29.36 -14.02 -5.31
C ASP A 107 -30.12 -15.00 -6.20
N SER A 108 -29.44 -15.50 -7.24
CA SER A 108 -30.04 -16.49 -8.15
C SER A 108 -30.38 -17.79 -7.41
N MET A 109 -29.52 -18.25 -6.49
CA MET A 109 -29.75 -19.43 -5.67
C MET A 109 -30.91 -19.24 -4.68
N SER A 110 -30.98 -18.07 -4.01
CA SER A 110 -32.09 -17.74 -3.12
C SER A 110 -33.42 -17.73 -3.88
N THR A 111 -33.46 -17.05 -5.03
CA THR A 111 -34.64 -16.97 -5.89
C THR A 111 -35.08 -18.35 -6.39
N ALA A 112 -34.11 -19.19 -6.79
CA ALA A 112 -34.40 -20.55 -7.23
C ALA A 112 -35.04 -21.36 -6.11
N LEU A 113 -34.47 -21.35 -4.89
CA LEU A 113 -35.02 -22.08 -3.73
C LEU A 113 -36.41 -21.58 -3.32
N ASP A 114 -36.65 -20.27 -3.39
CA ASP A 114 -37.96 -19.68 -3.12
C ASP A 114 -39.04 -20.11 -4.13
N SER A 115 -38.64 -20.45 -5.36
CA SER A 115 -39.54 -20.88 -6.44
C SER A 115 -39.86 -22.37 -6.46
N ILE A 116 -39.18 -23.20 -5.65
CA ILE A 116 -39.44 -24.65 -5.61
C ILE A 116 -40.76 -24.92 -4.88
N ALA A 117 -41.59 -25.79 -5.45
CA ALA A 117 -42.86 -26.23 -4.86
C ALA A 117 -42.68 -27.24 -3.70
N ILE A 118 -41.83 -26.89 -2.72
CA ILE A 118 -41.65 -27.62 -1.46
C ILE A 118 -42.01 -26.70 -0.28
N PRO A 119 -42.52 -27.23 0.84
CA PRO A 119 -42.86 -26.40 1.99
C PRO A 119 -41.67 -25.57 2.47
N LYS A 120 -41.86 -24.25 2.62
CA LYS A 120 -40.80 -23.30 2.99
C LYS A 120 -40.01 -23.68 4.24
N VAL A 121 -40.62 -24.39 5.18
CA VAL A 121 -39.94 -24.89 6.39
C VAL A 121 -38.70 -25.74 6.08
N PHE A 122 -38.66 -26.39 4.91
CA PHE A 122 -37.51 -27.20 4.47
C PHE A 122 -36.41 -26.39 3.77
N THR A 123 -36.71 -25.20 3.25
CA THR A 123 -35.76 -24.35 2.51
C THR A 123 -35.33 -23.10 3.27
N GLN A 124 -36.08 -22.67 4.30
CA GLN A 124 -35.88 -21.40 5.00
C GLN A 124 -34.46 -21.24 5.54
N ASN A 125 -33.95 -22.24 6.27
CA ASN A 125 -32.59 -22.17 6.82
C ASN A 125 -31.51 -21.99 5.74
N ILE A 126 -31.71 -22.57 4.55
CA ILE A 126 -30.77 -22.44 3.44
C ILE A 126 -30.86 -21.03 2.87
N ILE A 127 -32.08 -20.51 2.67
CA ILE A 127 -32.32 -19.15 2.19
C ILE A 127 -31.69 -18.14 3.15
N ASP A 128 -31.88 -18.29 4.45
CA ASP A 128 -31.31 -17.41 5.46
C ASP A 128 -29.78 -17.41 5.41
N ASN A 129 -29.15 -18.58 5.30
CA ASN A 129 -27.69 -18.71 5.14
C ASN A 129 -27.18 -18.05 3.85
N LEU A 130 -27.92 -18.16 2.74
CA LEU A 130 -27.56 -17.51 1.47
C LEU A 130 -27.66 -15.99 1.58
N GLN A 131 -28.69 -15.47 2.24
CA GLN A 131 -28.84 -14.04 2.49
C GLN A 131 -27.76 -13.49 3.42
N GLU A 132 -27.39 -14.24 4.46
CA GLU A 132 -26.27 -13.88 5.34
C GLU A 132 -24.94 -13.84 4.57
N ALA A 133 -24.66 -14.87 3.76
CA ALA A 133 -23.47 -14.92 2.91
C ALA A 133 -23.44 -13.73 1.93
N LYS A 134 -24.58 -13.41 1.32
CA LYS A 134 -24.73 -12.25 0.43
C LYS A 134 -24.41 -10.95 1.16
N GLY A 135 -24.96 -10.77 2.37
CA GLY A 135 -24.70 -9.60 3.22
C GLY A 135 -23.20 -9.44 3.55
N LYS A 136 -22.51 -10.54 3.89
CA LYS A 136 -21.07 -10.54 4.12
C LYS A 136 -20.28 -10.15 2.86
N THR A 137 -20.61 -10.72 1.71
CA THR A 137 -19.94 -10.40 0.43
C THR A 137 -20.19 -8.95 0.00
N ALA A 138 -21.42 -8.44 0.18
CA ALA A 138 -21.76 -7.05 -0.10
C ALA A 138 -21.00 -6.07 0.81
N LYS A 139 -20.81 -6.43 2.08
CA LYS A 139 -19.99 -5.64 3.01
C LYS A 139 -18.53 -5.56 2.54
N LYS A 140 -17.91 -6.69 2.15
CA LYS A 140 -16.55 -6.71 1.60
C LYS A 140 -16.43 -5.87 0.33
N LEU A 141 -17.40 -5.97 -0.57
CA LEU A 141 -17.45 -5.16 -1.79
C LEU A 141 -17.53 -3.67 -1.48
N THR A 142 -18.33 -3.29 -0.48
CA THR A 142 -18.47 -1.89 -0.05
C THR A 142 -17.17 -1.38 0.58
N GLN A 143 -16.46 -2.22 1.34
CA GLN A 143 -15.18 -1.85 1.94
C GLN A 143 -14.04 -1.78 0.92
N LEU A 144 -14.11 -2.56 -0.16
CA LEU A 144 -13.11 -2.56 -1.24
C LEU A 144 -13.20 -1.32 -2.13
N ARG A 145 -14.39 -0.74 -2.27
CA ARG A 145 -14.66 0.47 -3.06
C ARG A 145 -14.33 1.75 -2.29
#